data_AF-A0A2G9I873-F1
#
_entry.id   AF-A0A2G9I873-F1
#
_cell.length_a   1.000
_cell.length_b   1.000
_cell.length_c   1.000
_cell.angle_alpha   90.00
_cell.angle_beta   90.00
_cell.angle_gamma   90.00
#
_symmetry.space_group_name_H-M   'P 1'
#
loop_
_entity.id
_entity.type
_entity.pdbx_description
1 polymer ?
#
loop_
_entity_poly.entity_id
_entity_poly.type
_entity_poly.pdbx_seq_one_letter_code
_entity_poly.pdbx_strand_id
1 'polypeptide(L)'
;MQNPVPILFFTLLFLIFLHQSFAITTTYNVLNFGAKSDAKTDSAAAFFTAWSEACASTRPSLVYVPQGKFLLNNLQFKGPCNNKAITFRIDGTLVAPANNNAANWLAFEEVDGILIHGGILDGQGAALWACKKSGKSCPSGATGLVIWDME
;
A
#
# COMPACT_ATOMS: atom_id res chain seq x y z
N MET A 1 36.05 -48.43 -7.73
CA MET A 1 34.79 -48.23 -6.97
C MET A 1 34.75 -46.77 -6.56
N GLN A 2 34.03 -45.91 -7.30
CA GLN A 2 33.88 -44.49 -6.94
C GLN A 2 33.04 -44.39 -5.66
N ASN A 3 33.49 -43.60 -4.67
CA ASN A 3 32.73 -43.33 -3.45
C ASN A 3 31.60 -42.32 -3.78
N PRO A 4 30.31 -42.71 -3.73
CA PRO A 4 29.21 -41.85 -4.17
C PRO A 4 28.80 -40.81 -3.12
N VAL A 5 29.32 -40.90 -1.89
CA VAL A 5 28.92 -40.05 -0.75
C VAL A 5 29.08 -38.54 -1.01
N PRO A 6 30.17 -38.03 -1.62
CA PRO A 6 30.32 -36.60 -1.89
C PRO A 6 29.30 -36.10 -2.91
N ILE A 7 29.03 -36.91 -3.94
CA ILE A 7 28.07 -36.57 -5.01
C ILE A 7 26.67 -36.44 -4.42
N LEU A 8 26.27 -37.39 -3.57
CA LEU A 8 24.99 -37.35 -2.86
C LEU A 8 24.87 -36.12 -1.96
N PHE A 9 25.93 -35.75 -1.26
CA PHE A 9 25.98 -34.56 -0.40
C PHE A 9 25.85 -33.26 -1.21
N PHE A 10 26.59 -33.12 -2.32
CA PHE A 10 26.47 -31.95 -3.19
C PHE A 10 25.10 -31.85 -3.87
N THR A 11 24.50 -32.98 -4.28
CA THR A 11 23.14 -32.98 -4.81
C THR A 11 22.10 -32.59 -3.75
N LEU A 12 22.27 -33.04 -2.50
CA LEU A 12 21.37 -32.69 -1.40
C LEU A 12 21.47 -31.20 -1.05
N LEU A 13 22.70 -30.65 -1.00
CA LEU A 13 22.91 -29.21 -0.82
C LEU A 13 22.30 -28.41 -1.98
N PHE A 14 22.50 -28.84 -3.23
CA PHE A 14 21.92 -28.17 -4.40
C PHE A 14 20.38 -28.19 -4.36
N LEU A 15 19.76 -29.28 -3.91
CA LEU A 15 18.30 -29.37 -3.71
C LEU A 15 17.81 -28.44 -2.58
N ILE A 16 18.58 -28.27 -1.50
CA ILE A 16 18.27 -27.30 -0.43
C ILE A 16 18.41 -25.85 -0.94
N PHE A 17 19.41 -25.56 -1.77
CA PHE A 17 19.54 -24.25 -2.42
C PHE A 17 18.43 -23.97 -3.44
N LEU A 18 17.86 -25.01 -4.08
CA LEU A 18 16.67 -24.89 -4.94
C LEU A 18 15.36 -24.74 -4.16
N HIS A 19 15.34 -25.02 -2.84
CA HIS A 19 14.23 -24.71 -1.94
C HIS A 19 14.21 -23.23 -1.51
N GLN A 20 14.67 -22.30 -2.37
CA GLN A 20 14.22 -20.91 -2.26
C GLN A 20 12.70 -20.95 -2.39
N SER A 21 12.01 -20.94 -1.25
CA SER A 21 10.56 -20.97 -1.18
C SER A 21 10.06 -19.78 -2.00
N PHE A 22 9.54 -20.02 -3.20
CA PHE A 22 8.79 -19.00 -3.91
C PHE A 22 7.60 -18.68 -3.02
N ALA A 23 7.70 -17.58 -2.28
CA ALA A 23 6.59 -17.11 -1.47
C ALA A 23 5.48 -16.73 -2.43
N ILE A 24 4.39 -17.50 -2.42
CA ILE A 24 3.23 -17.22 -3.26
C ILE A 24 2.59 -15.94 -2.74
N THR A 25 2.71 -14.86 -3.52
CA THR A 25 2.12 -13.56 -3.19
C THR A 25 0.65 -13.52 -3.62
N THR A 26 -0.25 -13.20 -2.69
CA THR A 26 -1.68 -12.99 -3.00
C THR A 26 -1.87 -11.55 -3.47
N THR A 27 -2.50 -11.34 -4.63
CA THR A 27 -2.72 -9.99 -5.17
C THR A 27 -4.17 -9.53 -4.96
N TYR A 28 -4.31 -8.37 -4.34
CA TYR A 28 -5.56 -7.65 -4.09
C TYR A 28 -5.58 -6.38 -4.95
N ASN A 29 -6.07 -6.51 -6.19
CA ASN A 29 -6.22 -5.39 -7.10
C ASN A 29 -7.45 -4.56 -6.69
N VAL A 30 -7.27 -3.26 -6.42
CA VAL A 30 -8.34 -2.36 -5.98
C VAL A 30 -9.53 -2.29 -6.94
N LEU A 31 -9.34 -2.54 -8.24
CA LEU A 31 -10.42 -2.60 -9.22
C LEU A 31 -11.37 -3.78 -8.97
N ASN A 32 -10.86 -4.90 -8.45
CA ASN A 32 -11.67 -6.08 -8.11
C ASN A 32 -12.60 -5.80 -6.92
N PHE A 33 -12.34 -4.72 -6.17
CA PHE A 33 -13.15 -4.24 -5.05
C PHE A 33 -14.01 -3.02 -5.42
N GLY A 34 -14.07 -2.67 -6.72
CA GLY A 34 -14.94 -1.60 -7.22
C GLY A 34 -14.32 -0.20 -7.27
N ALA A 35 -12.99 -0.08 -7.12
CA ALA A 35 -12.32 1.21 -7.28
C ALA A 35 -12.52 1.75 -8.71
N LYS A 36 -12.69 3.07 -8.84
CA LYS A 36 -12.85 3.74 -10.13
C LYS A 36 -11.72 4.75 -10.35
N SER A 37 -11.12 4.69 -11.52
CA SER A 37 -9.96 5.50 -11.91
C SER A 37 -10.32 6.82 -12.62
N ASP A 38 -11.47 7.42 -12.30
CA ASP A 38 -12.04 8.58 -12.97
C ASP A 38 -11.71 9.94 -12.31
N ALA A 39 -10.90 9.94 -11.25
CA ALA A 39 -10.57 11.09 -10.39
C ALA A 39 -11.79 11.80 -9.75
N LYS A 40 -12.98 11.19 -9.77
CA LYS A 40 -14.24 11.80 -9.35
C LYS A 40 -15.00 10.96 -8.34
N THR A 41 -15.06 9.65 -8.58
CA THR A 41 -15.72 8.70 -7.68
C THR A 41 -14.78 8.38 -6.54
N ASP A 42 -15.25 8.57 -5.31
CA ASP A 42 -14.50 8.14 -4.13
C ASP A 42 -14.30 6.63 -4.12
N SER A 43 -13.05 6.21 -4.15
CA SER A 43 -12.63 4.81 -4.16
C SER A 43 -12.13 4.33 -2.78
N ALA A 44 -12.26 5.14 -1.73
CA ALA A 44 -11.75 4.82 -0.39
C ALA A 44 -12.27 3.47 0.13
N ALA A 45 -13.56 3.15 -0.09
CA ALA A 45 -14.14 1.87 0.34
C ALA A 45 -13.48 0.66 -0.34
N ALA A 46 -13.23 0.74 -1.65
CA ALA A 46 -12.57 -0.34 -2.39
C ALA A 46 -11.12 -0.56 -1.93
N PHE A 47 -10.41 0.55 -1.65
CA PHE A 47 -9.06 0.50 -1.09
C PHE A 47 -9.04 -0.07 0.32
N PHE A 48 -10.01 0.29 1.16
CA PHE A 48 -10.17 -0.27 2.49
C PHE A 48 -10.40 -1.79 2.44
N THR A 49 -11.27 -2.27 1.56
CA THR A 49 -11.52 -3.71 1.43
C THR A 49 -10.29 -4.45 0.94
N ALA A 50 -9.60 -3.94 -0.10
CA ALA A 50 -8.35 -4.54 -0.58
C ALA A 50 -7.27 -4.62 0.52
N TRP A 51 -7.14 -3.56 1.33
CA TRP A 51 -6.25 -3.53 2.48
C TRP A 51 -6.65 -4.55 3.55
N SER A 52 -7.93 -4.60 3.93
CA SER A 52 -8.43 -5.51 4.96
C SER A 52 -8.15 -6.96 4.62
N GLU A 53 -8.37 -7.35 3.35
CA GLU A 53 -8.05 -8.69 2.86
C GLU A 53 -6.53 -8.98 2.89
N ALA A 54 -5.70 -8.01 2.47
CA ALA A 54 -4.25 -8.16 2.51
C ALA A 54 -3.69 -8.27 3.93
N CYS A 55 -4.27 -7.50 4.86
CA CYS A 55 -3.93 -7.44 6.29
C CYS A 55 -4.35 -8.71 7.03
N ALA A 56 -5.50 -9.29 6.69
CA ALA A 56 -5.99 -10.54 7.27
C ALA A 56 -5.27 -11.80 6.73
N SER A 57 -4.61 -11.70 5.57
CA SER A 57 -3.88 -12.79 4.92
C SER A 57 -2.79 -13.39 5.81
N THR A 58 -2.55 -14.69 5.65
CA THR A 58 -1.40 -15.40 6.27
C THR A 58 -0.23 -15.59 5.30
N ARG A 59 -0.35 -15.09 4.07
CA ARG A 59 0.69 -15.13 3.02
C ARG A 59 1.13 -13.71 2.65
N PRO A 60 2.35 -13.53 2.12
CA PRO A 60 2.76 -12.25 1.55
C PRO A 60 1.72 -11.73 0.56
N SER A 61 1.41 -10.44 0.65
CA SER A 61 0.29 -9.84 -0.07
C SER A 61 0.73 -8.63 -0.86
N LEU A 62 0.12 -8.44 -2.04
CA LEU A 62 0.26 -7.27 -2.88
C LEU A 62 -1.09 -6.55 -2.95
N VAL A 63 -1.21 -5.38 -2.33
CA VAL A 63 -2.29 -4.44 -2.66
C VAL A 63 -1.86 -3.69 -3.92
N TYR A 64 -2.58 -3.90 -5.02
CA TYR A 64 -2.20 -3.39 -6.33
C TYR A 64 -3.14 -2.27 -6.79
N VAL A 65 -2.56 -1.11 -7.06
CA VAL A 65 -3.23 0.04 -7.67
C VAL A 65 -2.75 0.20 -9.11
N PRO A 66 -3.58 -0.13 -10.12
CA PRO A 66 -3.17 -0.03 -11.52
C PRO A 66 -3.08 1.43 -11.99
N GLN A 67 -2.64 1.63 -13.24
CA GLN A 67 -2.66 2.94 -13.87
C GLN A 67 -4.05 3.58 -13.87
N GLY A 68 -4.10 4.90 -13.67
CA GLY A 68 -5.34 5.68 -13.56
C GLY A 68 -5.29 6.68 -12.41
N LYS A 69 -6.36 7.45 -12.21
CA LYS A 69 -6.47 8.42 -11.12
C LYS A 69 -7.60 8.04 -10.16
N PHE A 70 -7.26 7.75 -8.92
CA PHE A 70 -8.22 7.31 -7.90
C PHE A 70 -8.41 8.43 -6.89
N LEU A 71 -9.61 8.99 -6.83
CA LEU A 71 -9.98 9.90 -5.75
C LEU A 71 -10.15 9.07 -4.48
N LEU A 72 -9.41 9.43 -3.43
CA LEU A 72 -9.51 8.81 -2.12
C LEU A 72 -9.82 9.88 -1.08
N ASN A 73 -11.00 9.79 -0.47
CA ASN A 73 -11.24 10.48 0.80
C ASN A 73 -10.29 9.96 1.89
N ASN A 74 -10.31 10.62 3.06
CA ASN A 74 -9.43 10.27 4.16
C ASN A 74 -9.56 8.79 4.53
N LEU A 75 -8.42 8.09 4.55
CA LEU A 75 -8.41 6.64 4.72
C LEU A 75 -7.30 6.22 5.67
N GLN A 76 -7.69 5.38 6.62
CA GLN A 76 -6.79 4.77 7.61
C GLN A 76 -6.68 3.27 7.30
N PHE A 77 -5.49 2.85 6.95
CA PHE A 77 -5.06 1.48 6.76
C PHE A 77 -4.51 0.96 8.09
N LYS A 78 -5.40 0.44 8.95
CA LYS A 78 -5.04 0.00 10.29
C LYS A 78 -4.61 -1.47 10.33
N GLY A 79 -3.66 -1.76 11.19
CA GLY A 79 -3.40 -3.08 11.75
C GLY A 79 -4.04 -3.23 13.15
N PRO A 80 -3.50 -4.14 14.00
CA PRO A 80 -2.42 -5.07 13.70
C PRO A 80 -2.83 -6.08 12.62
N CYS A 81 -1.93 -6.36 11.69
CA CYS A 81 -2.17 -7.32 10.62
C CYS A 81 -1.68 -8.72 10.99
N ASN A 82 -2.41 -9.74 10.53
CA ASN A 82 -1.93 -11.13 10.56
C ASN A 82 -0.75 -11.31 9.61
N ASN A 83 -0.68 -10.47 8.58
CA ASN A 83 0.37 -10.42 7.59
C ASN A 83 1.45 -9.40 7.95
N LYS A 84 2.73 -9.79 7.89
CA LYS A 84 3.89 -8.92 8.08
C LYS A 84 4.70 -8.66 6.79
N ALA A 85 4.14 -9.03 5.63
CA ALA A 85 4.78 -8.88 4.33
C ALA A 85 3.78 -8.35 3.31
N ILE A 86 3.33 -7.11 3.53
CA ILE A 86 2.37 -6.43 2.65
C ILE A 86 3.11 -5.43 1.76
N THR A 87 3.01 -5.62 0.45
CA THR A 87 3.44 -4.63 -0.54
C THR A 87 2.23 -3.83 -1.01
N PHE A 88 2.28 -2.51 -0.86
CA PHE A 88 1.31 -1.58 -1.43
C PHE A 88 1.94 -0.94 -2.68
N ARG A 89 1.63 -1.50 -3.86
CA ARG A 89 2.21 -1.04 -5.13
C ARG A 89 1.26 -0.11 -5.85
N ILE A 90 1.78 1.06 -6.21
CA ILE A 90 1.04 2.09 -6.92
C ILE A 90 1.66 2.27 -8.31
N ASP A 91 0.91 1.93 -9.36
CA ASP A 91 1.29 2.24 -10.75
C ASP A 91 0.49 3.45 -11.29
N GLY A 92 -0.56 3.89 -10.58
CA GLY A 92 -1.40 5.05 -10.90
C GLY A 92 -1.12 6.30 -10.05
N THR A 93 -2.18 7.09 -9.86
CA THR A 93 -2.19 8.29 -9.02
C THR A 93 -3.31 8.22 -8.00
N LEU A 94 -2.98 8.39 -6.73
CA LEU A 94 -3.96 8.65 -5.68
C LEU A 94 -4.18 10.15 -5.58
N VAL A 95 -5.43 10.60 -5.53
CA VAL A 95 -5.79 12.02 -5.54
C VAL A 95 -6.57 12.33 -4.27
N ALA A 96 -6.13 13.34 -3.52
CA ALA A 96 -6.84 13.83 -2.36
C ALA A 96 -8.07 14.67 -2.76
N PRO A 97 -9.08 14.82 -1.89
CA PRO A 97 -10.12 15.80 -2.10
C PRO A 97 -9.53 17.22 -2.06
N ALA A 98 -9.94 18.10 -2.98
CA ALA A 98 -9.43 19.47 -3.06
C ALA A 98 -9.66 20.29 -1.77
N ASN A 99 -10.73 19.97 -1.03
CA ASN A 99 -11.10 20.62 0.24
C ASN A 99 -10.95 19.67 1.43
N ASN A 100 -9.89 18.86 1.44
CA ASN A 100 -9.64 17.93 2.53
C ASN A 100 -9.25 18.69 3.82
N ASN A 101 -10.07 18.57 4.86
CA ASN A 101 -9.86 19.22 6.16
C ASN A 101 -9.49 18.24 7.29
N ALA A 102 -9.34 16.95 6.99
CA ALA A 102 -9.01 15.98 8.03
C ALA A 102 -7.51 15.98 8.33
N ALA A 103 -7.13 15.66 9.57
CA ALA A 103 -5.74 15.70 10.02
C ALA A 103 -4.80 14.89 9.09
N ASN A 104 -5.16 13.67 8.72
CA ASN A 104 -4.36 12.85 7.81
C ASN A 104 -5.17 12.50 6.58
N TRP A 105 -4.57 12.62 5.39
CA TRP A 105 -5.22 12.16 4.16
C TRP A 105 -5.17 10.64 4.07
N LEU A 106 -3.96 10.07 4.16
CA LEU A 106 -3.74 8.64 4.22
C LEU A 106 -2.94 8.33 5.49
N ALA A 107 -3.35 7.32 6.22
CA ALA A 107 -2.61 6.85 7.40
C ALA A 107 -2.44 5.34 7.33
N PHE A 108 -1.22 4.86 7.59
CA PHE A 108 -0.92 3.46 7.86
C PHE A 108 -0.55 3.38 9.34
N GLU A 109 -1.38 2.70 10.13
CA GLU A 109 -1.29 2.71 11.59
C GLU A 109 -1.16 1.28 12.11
N GLU A 110 -0.17 1.03 12.97
CA GLU A 110 0.06 -0.26 13.61
C GLU A 110 0.36 -1.39 12.59
N VAL A 111 1.13 -1.07 11.56
CA VAL A 111 1.43 -1.97 10.45
C VAL A 111 2.92 -2.37 10.44
N ASP A 112 3.19 -3.63 10.76
CA ASP A 112 4.52 -4.22 10.65
C ASP A 112 4.82 -4.67 9.22
N GLY A 113 6.02 -4.35 8.71
CA GLY A 113 6.54 -4.96 7.49
C GLY A 113 5.81 -4.57 6.20
N ILE A 114 5.32 -3.32 6.14
CA ILE A 114 4.75 -2.74 4.93
C ILE A 114 5.82 -2.15 4.00
N LEU A 115 5.71 -2.42 2.70
CA LEU A 115 6.46 -1.75 1.64
C LEU A 115 5.52 -0.97 0.72
N ILE A 116 5.61 0.36 0.72
CA ILE A 116 4.85 1.23 -0.20
C ILE A 116 5.81 1.71 -1.29
N HIS A 117 5.47 1.51 -2.57
CA HIS A 117 6.32 1.99 -3.66
C HIS A 117 5.56 2.30 -4.96
N GLY A 118 6.17 3.18 -5.76
CA GLY A 118 5.68 3.60 -7.08
C GLY A 118 4.69 4.75 -7.05
N GLY A 119 4.23 5.14 -8.24
CA GLY A 119 3.06 5.97 -8.43
C GLY A 119 3.19 7.43 -7.98
N ILE A 120 2.04 8.09 -7.89
CA ILE A 120 1.93 9.51 -7.50
C ILE A 120 0.88 9.64 -6.40
N LEU A 121 1.22 10.43 -5.38
CA LEU A 121 0.28 10.90 -4.37
C LEU A 121 0.01 12.39 -4.61
N ASP A 122 -1.11 12.72 -5.24
CA ASP A 122 -1.54 14.10 -5.49
C ASP A 122 -2.40 14.62 -4.33
N GLY A 123 -1.76 15.36 -3.42
CA GLY A 123 -2.41 15.94 -2.24
C GLY A 123 -3.28 17.18 -2.50
N GLN A 124 -3.38 17.68 -3.73
CA GLN A 124 -4.22 18.85 -4.10
C GLN A 124 -3.97 20.12 -3.26
N GLY A 125 -2.77 20.31 -2.70
CA GLY A 125 -2.47 21.39 -1.74
C GLY A 125 -2.32 22.81 -2.34
N ALA A 126 -2.30 22.95 -3.67
CA ALA A 126 -1.96 24.22 -4.32
C ALA A 126 -2.91 25.38 -3.95
N ALA A 127 -4.22 25.11 -3.90
CA ALA A 127 -5.23 26.10 -3.52
C ALA A 127 -5.07 26.55 -2.06
N LEU A 128 -4.76 25.62 -1.15
CA LEU A 128 -4.50 25.91 0.25
C LEU A 128 -3.26 26.82 0.42
N TRP A 129 -2.18 26.53 -0.30
CA TRP A 129 -0.96 27.35 -0.25
C TRP A 129 -1.19 28.74 -0.83
N ALA A 130 -1.93 28.86 -1.94
CA ALA A 130 -2.32 30.16 -2.49
C ALA A 130 -3.16 30.97 -1.49
N CYS A 131 -4.09 30.32 -0.78
CA CYS A 131 -4.85 30.95 0.29
C CYS A 131 -3.92 31.44 1.42
N LYS A 132 -3.06 30.58 1.97
CA LYS A 132 -2.14 30.93 3.06
C LYS A 132 -1.22 32.10 2.69
N LYS A 133 -0.75 32.14 1.44
CA LYS A 133 0.06 33.24 0.90
C LYS A 133 -0.70 34.58 0.84
N SER A 134 -2.02 34.56 0.71
CA SER A 134 -2.85 35.78 0.63
C SER A 134 -3.14 36.43 1.98
N GLY A 135 -2.75 35.83 3.11
CA GLY A 135 -3.01 36.35 4.46
C GLY A 135 -4.47 36.26 4.91
N LYS A 136 -5.31 35.50 4.18
CA LYS A 136 -6.72 35.27 4.52
C LYS A 136 -6.87 34.18 5.58
N SER A 137 -8.07 34.10 6.16
CA SER A 137 -8.51 32.91 6.88
C SER A 137 -8.64 31.74 5.89
N CYS A 138 -7.89 30.67 6.11
CA CYS A 138 -7.83 29.51 5.23
C CYS A 138 -8.25 28.25 6.00
N PRO A 139 -8.77 27.21 5.31
CA PRO A 139 -9.00 25.92 5.93
C PRO A 139 -7.69 25.37 6.54
N SER A 140 -7.77 24.52 7.56
CA SER A 140 -6.57 23.85 8.11
C SER A 140 -5.82 23.09 7.00
N GLY A 141 -6.59 22.39 6.16
CA GLY A 141 -6.08 21.44 5.18
C GLY A 141 -5.61 20.14 5.81
N ALA A 142 -5.55 19.07 5.02
CA ALA A 142 -4.94 17.84 5.49
C ALA A 142 -3.43 17.98 5.67
N THR A 143 -2.94 17.46 6.80
CA THR A 143 -1.56 17.69 7.24
C THR A 143 -0.54 16.69 6.67
N GLY A 144 -0.97 15.51 6.18
CA GLY A 144 -0.03 14.63 5.49
C GLY A 144 -0.49 13.19 5.22
N LEU A 145 0.47 12.43 4.68
CA LEU A 145 0.53 10.96 4.72
C LEU A 145 1.26 10.58 6.00
N VAL A 146 0.74 9.64 6.79
CA VAL A 146 1.42 9.20 8.00
C VAL A 146 1.57 7.68 8.05
N ILE A 147 2.70 7.23 8.57
CA ILE A 147 3.06 5.83 8.75
C ILE A 147 3.54 5.72 10.20
N TRP A 148 2.79 5.00 11.03
CA TRP A 148 3.09 4.78 12.44
C TRP A 148 3.22 3.29 12.71
N ASP A 149 4.37 2.86 13.24
CA ASP A 149 4.47 1.61 13.98
C ASP A 149 4.21 1.88 15.48
N MET A 150 3.76 0.86 16.19
CA MET A 150 3.72 0.88 17.65
C MET A 150 4.91 0.06 18.12
N GLU A 151 5.96 0.71 18.60
CA GLU A 151 7.02 0.05 19.40
C GLU A 151 6.44 -0.60 20.67
#